data_AF-A0A520GHL6-F1
#
_entry.id   AF-A0A520GHL6-F1
#
_cell.length_a   1.000
_cell.length_b   1.000
_cell.length_c   1.000
_cell.angle_alpha   90.00
_cell.angle_beta   90.00
_cell.angle_gamma   90.00
#
_symmetry.space_group_name_H-M   'P 1'
#
loop_
_entity.id
_entity.type
_entity.pdbx_description
1 polymer ?
#
loop_
_entity_poly.entity_id
_entity_poly.type
_entity_poly.pdbx_seq_one_letter_code
_entity_poly.pdbx_strand_id
1 'polypeptide(L)' 'VSRAMGGSCSMPLAAYATLDGATLRLRAAWGDPDRPGVLVRAELTRDVTSLQQAADLGTEVASRLRDGGAH' A
#
# COMPACT_ATOMS: atom_id res chain seq x y z
N VAL A 1 -4.06 3.46 0.08
CA VAL A 1 -3.31 2.71 -0.95
C VAL A 1 -4.08 2.60 -2.26
N SER A 2 -5.21 1.88 -2.35
CA SER A 2 -5.86 1.56 -3.64
C SER A 2 -6.16 2.79 -4.51
N ARG A 3 -6.73 3.86 -3.93
CA ARG A 3 -6.97 5.14 -4.64
C ARG A 3 -5.70 5.72 -5.28
N ALA A 4 -4.58 5.64 -4.57
CA ALA A 4 -3.29 6.15 -5.04
C ALA A 4 -2.63 5.22 -6.08
N MET A 5 -3.08 3.98 -6.20
CA MET A 5 -2.65 2.98 -7.20
C MET A 5 -3.69 2.85 -8.35
N GLY A 6 -4.44 3.91 -8.64
CA GLY A 6 -5.43 3.94 -9.73
C GLY A 6 -6.88 3.58 -9.34
N GLY A 7 -7.11 3.02 -8.15
CA GLY A 7 -8.45 2.89 -7.55
C GLY A 7 -9.40 1.87 -8.19
N SER A 8 -8.97 1.14 -9.22
CA SER A 8 -9.77 0.11 -9.89
C SER A 8 -9.76 -1.22 -9.12
N CYS A 9 -10.89 -1.94 -9.11
CA CYS A 9 -10.96 -3.32 -8.62
C CYS A 9 -10.17 -4.30 -9.50
N SER A 10 -9.84 -3.93 -10.74
CA SER A 10 -9.00 -4.73 -11.63
C SER A 10 -7.50 -4.56 -11.37
N MET A 11 -7.11 -3.62 -10.51
CA MET A 11 -5.72 -3.44 -10.13
C MET A 11 -5.25 -4.66 -9.33
N PRO A 12 -4.16 -5.35 -9.72
CA PRO A 12 -3.64 -6.54 -9.04
C PRO A 12 -2.91 -6.18 -7.74
N LEU A 13 -3.62 -5.50 -6.84
CA LEU A 13 -3.12 -4.95 -5.58
C LEU A 13 -3.80 -5.65 -4.40
N ALA A 14 -3.00 -6.15 -3.47
CA ALA A 14 -3.45 -6.53 -2.14
C ALA A 14 -2.94 -5.51 -1.11
N ALA A 15 -3.79 -5.11 -0.18
CA ALA A 15 -3.41 -4.25 0.94
C ALA A 15 -4.09 -4.72 2.23
N TYR A 16 -3.35 -4.75 3.32
CA TYR A 16 -3.82 -5.18 4.63
C TYR A 16 -3.22 -4.31 5.73
N ALA A 17 -4.05 -3.88 6.67
CA ALA A 17 -3.66 -3.02 7.77
C ALA A 17 -4.07 -3.61 9.12
N THR A 18 -3.25 -3.39 10.14
CA THR A 18 -3.56 -3.66 11.54
C THR A 18 -3.30 -2.40 12.36
N LEU A 19 -4.18 -2.10 13.29
CA LEU A 19 -4.04 -1.00 14.24
C LEU A 19 -3.94 -1.59 15.64
N ASP A 20 -2.86 -1.29 16.34
CA ASP A 20 -2.64 -1.65 17.75
C ASP A 20 -2.34 -0.38 18.55
N GLY A 21 -3.28 0.03 19.40
CA GLY A 21 -3.27 1.35 20.01
C GLY A 21 -3.25 2.46 18.94
N ALA A 22 -2.19 3.27 18.93
CA ALA A 22 -1.96 4.30 17.91
C ALA A 22 -1.12 3.79 16.73
N THR A 23 -0.51 2.61 16.83
CA THR A 23 0.44 2.11 15.84
C THR A 23 -0.29 1.42 14.70
N LEU A 24 -0.28 2.05 13.52
CA LEU A 24 -0.80 1.49 12.29
C LEU A 24 0.32 0.81 11.51
N ARG A 25 0.17 -0.50 11.27
CA ARG A 25 0.98 -1.26 10.33
C ARG A 25 0.20 -1.50 9.05
N LEU A 26 0.76 -1.09 7.93
CA LEU A 26 0.16 -1.21 6.60
C LEU A 26 1.11 -1.96 5.67
N ARG A 27 0.60 -3.05 5.10
CA ARG A 27 1.28 -3.89 4.12
C ARG A 27 0.54 -3.81 2.80
N ALA A 28 1.28 -3.73 1.70
CA ALA A 28 0.72 -3.84 0.37
C ALA A 28 1.65 -4.61 -0.57
N ALA A 29 1.04 -5.27 -1.55
CA ALA A 29 1.74 -5.97 -2.60
C ALA A 29 1.02 -5.76 -3.94
N TRP A 30 1.78 -5.53 -5.00
CA TRP A 30 1.29 -5.42 -6.37
C TRP A 30 1.93 -6.51 -7.22
N GLY A 31 1.11 -7.30 -7.92
CA GLY A 31 1.57 -8.32 -8.85
C GLY A 31 1.50 -7.80 -10.29
N ASP A 32 2.52 -8.10 -11.10
CA ASP A 32 2.49 -7.76 -12.51
C ASP A 32 1.66 -8.81 -13.30
N PRO A 33 0.53 -8.43 -13.92
CA PRO A 33 -0.33 -9.37 -14.63
C PRO A 33 0.33 -9.89 -15.93
N ASP A 34 1.26 -9.12 -16.51
CA ASP A 34 1.98 -9.47 -17.72
C ASP A 34 3.29 -10.21 -17.41
N ARG A 35 3.77 -10.15 -16.17
CA ARG A 35 4.96 -10.87 -15.68
C ARG A 35 4.64 -11.71 -14.44
N PRO A 36 4.03 -12.90 -14.62
CA PRO A 36 3.73 -13.82 -13.52
C PRO A 36 4.95 -14.09 -12.63
N GLY A 37 4.77 -13.94 -11.31
CA GLY A 37 5.83 -14.13 -10.31
C GLY A 37 6.57 -12.86 -9.92
N VAL A 38 6.43 -11.75 -10.66
CA VAL A 38 6.92 -10.43 -10.22
C VAL A 38 5.94 -9.86 -9.20
N LEU A 39 6.44 -9.61 -7.99
CA LEU A 39 5.65 -9.10 -6.88
C LEU A 39 6.39 -7.98 -6.15
N VAL A 40 5.89 -6.76 -6.29
CA VAL A 40 6.41 -5.59 -5.59
C VAL A 40 5.72 -5.50 -4.25
N ARG A 41 6.48 -5.31 -3.17
CA ARG A 41 5.95 -5.24 -1.80
C ARG A 41 6.38 -3.94 -1.13
N ALA A 42 5.50 -3.37 -0.34
CA ALA A 42 5.79 -2.25 0.53
C ALA A 42 5.13 -2.47 1.90
N GLU A 43 5.85 -2.12 2.95
CA GLU A 43 5.35 -2.15 4.31
C GLU A 43 5.79 -0.88 5.04
N LEU A 44 4.87 -0.31 5.79
CA LEU A 44 5.13 0.80 6.70
C LEU A 44 4.41 0.60 8.02
N THR A 45 5.06 1.01 9.10
CA THR A 45 4.48 1.07 10.43
C THR A 45 4.74 2.45 11.01
N ARG A 46 3.70 3.11 11.54
CA ARG A 46 3.81 4.43 12.17
C ARG A 46 2.68 4.62 13.17
N ASP A 47 2.94 5.41 14.20
CA ASP A 47 1.86 5.96 15.03
C ASP A 47 1.03 6.95 14.23
N VAL A 48 -0.30 6.80 14.32
CA VAL A 48 -1.28 7.67 13.70
C VAL A 48 -2.28 8.12 14.75
N THR A 49 -2.46 9.42 14.87
CA THR A 49 -3.43 10.06 15.77
C THR A 49 -4.59 10.70 15.02
N SER A 50 -4.58 10.64 13.68
CA SER A 50 -5.65 11.17 12.84
C SER A 50 -5.86 10.36 11.55
N LEU A 51 -7.06 10.48 10.98
CA LEU A 51 -7.38 9.88 9.67
C LEU A 51 -6.48 10.41 8.55
N GLN A 52 -6.06 11.68 8.63
CA GLN A 52 -5.13 12.27 7.65
C GLN A 52 -3.78 11.55 7.68
N GLN A 53 -3.21 11.32 8.87
CA GLN A 53 -1.94 10.60 9.01
C GLN A 53 -2.02 9.16 8.51
N ALA A 54 -3.15 8.47 8.76
CA ALA A 54 -3.38 7.14 8.20
C ALA A 54 -3.51 7.15 6.66
N ALA A 55 -4.15 8.18 6.09
CA ALA A 55 -4.22 8.38 4.64
C ALA A 55 -2.84 8.67 4.04
N ASP A 56 -2.03 9.50 4.68
CA ASP A 56 -0.66 9.84 4.27
C ASP A 56 0.23 8.59 4.27
N LEU A 57 0.14 7.75 5.31
CA LEU A 57 0.81 6.45 5.35
C LEU A 57 0.41 5.58 4.15
N GLY A 58 -0.88 5.58 3.80
CA GLY A 58 -1.41 4.86 2.63
C GLY A 58 -0.93 5.40 1.29
N THR A 59 -0.64 6.70 1.20
CA THR A 59 -0.03 7.34 0.02
C THR A 59 1.46 7.00 -0.07
N GLU A 60 2.17 7.00 1.07
CA GLU A 60 3.59 6.65 1.12
C GLU A 60 3.82 5.18 0.74
N VAL A 61 3.00 4.25 1.25
CA VAL A 61 3.05 2.83 0.82
C VAL A 61 2.84 2.70 -0.69
N ALA A 62 1.88 3.43 -1.27
CA ALA A 62 1.65 3.43 -2.71
C ALA A 62 2.85 4.00 -3.50
N SER A 63 3.51 5.05 -2.98
CA SER A 63 4.73 5.57 -3.58
C SER A 63 5.84 4.52 -3.61
N ARG A 64 6.08 3.83 -2.49
CA ARG A 64 7.10 2.77 -2.41
C ARG A 64 6.82 1.61 -3.36
N LEU A 65 5.55 1.28 -3.58
CA LEU A 65 5.18 0.31 -4.62
C LEU A 65 5.59 0.81 -6.01
N ARG A 66 5.30 2.07 -6.35
CA ARG A 66 5.69 2.66 -7.65
C ARG A 66 7.20 2.75 -7.81
N ASP A 67 7.92 3.14 -6.77
CA ASP A 67 9.38 3.17 -6.76
C ASP A 67 9.97 1.77 -6.97
N GLY A 68 9.26 0.73 -6.54
CA GLY A 68 9.56 -0.67 -6.80
C GLY A 68 9.08 -1.21 -8.16
N GLY A 69 8.47 -0.37 -9.01
CA GLY A 69 8.05 -0.70 -10.38
C GLY A 69 6.57 -1.06 -10.56
N ALA A 70 5.73 -0.92 -9.52
CA ALA A 70 4.29 -1.09 -9.66
C ALA A 70 3.65 0.07 -10.43
N HIS A 71 2.68 -0.21 -11.31
CA HIS A 71 2.00 0.78 -12.14
C HIS A 71 0.54 0.43 -12.35
#